data_AF-A0AAN9YEI5-F1
#
_entry.id   AF-A0AAN9YEI5-F1
#
_cell.length_a   1.000
_cell.length_b   1.000
_cell.length_c   1.000
_cell.angle_alpha   90.00
_cell.angle_beta   90.00
_cell.angle_gamma   90.00
#
_symmetry.space_group_name_H-M   'P 1'
#
loop_
_entity.id
_entity.type
_entity.pdbx_description
1 polymer ?
#
loop_
_entity_poly.entity_id
_entity_poly.type
_entity_poly.pdbx_seq_one_letter_code
_entity_poly.pdbx_strand_id
1 'polypeptide(L)'
;MNAENLSALAEKAIIHVIRYRDGPDVELGQAYKAFIANSVEEVLPLREVARDQEVANLEIACDAAVAFVEDYNTMNPENKFNVRWFYLNVQALLTIDLKPALLDEPVTRLKSPDVDEDAEENTDEQESPAIDHTPVASNTRASKKRKAPAATPASDVESDNGGSSKKKVVRWARWTDEEIERLIGMRLNGMSNIAIAKALGRSYHSVETKWSYITHEERWKSYIDEQQR
;
A
#
# COMPACT_ATOMS: atom_id res chain seq x y z
N MET A 1 -9.93 -3.19 -31.99
CA MET A 1 -11.12 -3.29 -31.10
C MET A 1 -12.09 -2.18 -31.44
N ASN A 2 -13.41 -2.37 -31.46
CA ASN A 2 -14.34 -1.25 -31.69
C ASN A 2 -14.67 -0.54 -30.36
N ALA A 3 -15.35 0.61 -30.42
CA ALA A 3 -15.73 1.38 -29.23
C ALA A 3 -16.59 0.57 -28.26
N GLU A 4 -17.58 -0.15 -28.80
CA GLU A 4 -18.53 -0.97 -28.03
C GLU A 4 -17.84 -2.08 -27.21
N ASN A 5 -16.93 -2.84 -27.83
CA ASN A 5 -16.21 -3.89 -27.09
C ASN A 5 -15.25 -3.30 -26.07
N LEU A 6 -14.61 -2.17 -26.38
CA LEU A 6 -13.66 -1.54 -25.46
C LEU A 6 -14.38 -0.93 -24.25
N SER A 7 -15.52 -0.28 -24.45
CA SER A 7 -16.34 0.25 -23.37
C SER A 7 -16.93 -0.87 -22.50
N ALA A 8 -17.34 -1.99 -23.09
CA ALA A 8 -17.80 -3.15 -22.33
C ALA A 8 -16.68 -3.75 -21.45
N LEU A 9 -15.44 -3.81 -21.94
CA LEU A 9 -14.29 -4.26 -21.15
C LEU A 9 -13.96 -3.27 -20.03
N ALA A 10 -13.98 -1.97 -20.31
CA ALA A 10 -13.80 -0.92 -19.30
C ALA A 10 -14.88 -1.02 -18.20
N GLU A 11 -16.16 -1.13 -18.58
CA GLU A 11 -17.28 -1.32 -17.66
C GLU A 11 -17.07 -2.55 -16.77
N LYS A 12 -16.73 -3.70 -17.37
CA LYS A 12 -16.47 -4.95 -16.65
C LYS A 12 -15.32 -4.84 -15.66
N ALA A 13 -14.24 -4.16 -16.01
CA ALA A 13 -13.11 -3.95 -15.11
C ALA A 13 -13.50 -2.99 -13.96
N ILE A 14 -14.14 -1.87 -14.27
CA ILE A 14 -14.63 -0.87 -13.30
C ILE A 14 -15.56 -1.52 -12.27
N ILE A 15 -16.60 -2.22 -12.72
CA ILE A 15 -17.57 -2.86 -11.82
C ILE A 15 -16.90 -3.93 -10.94
N HIS A 16 -15.90 -4.63 -11.45
CA HIS A 16 -15.15 -5.62 -10.66
C HIS A 16 -14.38 -4.94 -9.52
N VAL A 17 -13.70 -3.83 -9.78
CA VAL A 17 -12.98 -3.06 -8.75
C VAL A 17 -13.95 -2.50 -7.70
N ILE A 18 -15.11 -2.00 -8.12
CA ILE A 18 -16.13 -1.51 -7.20
C ILE A 18 -16.66 -2.65 -6.33
N ARG A 19 -17.05 -3.78 -6.94
CA ARG A 19 -17.57 -4.94 -6.19
C ARG A 19 -16.56 -5.50 -5.19
N TYR A 20 -15.27 -5.46 -5.54
CA TYR A 20 -14.21 -5.86 -4.61
C TYR A 20 -14.20 -5.01 -3.34
N ARG A 21 -14.43 -3.69 -3.45
CA ARG A 21 -14.46 -2.77 -2.30
C ARG A 21 -15.80 -2.78 -1.56
N ASP A 22 -16.90 -2.68 -2.32
CA ASP A 22 -18.22 -2.33 -1.80
C ASP A 22 -19.17 -3.54 -1.68
N GLY A 23 -18.79 -4.70 -2.23
CA GLY A 23 -19.56 -5.95 -2.15
C GLY A 23 -20.04 -6.49 -3.51
N PRO A 24 -20.38 -7.78 -3.59
CA PRO A 24 -20.64 -8.46 -4.85
C PRO A 24 -21.90 -7.97 -5.59
N ASP A 25 -22.87 -7.42 -4.86
CA ASP A 25 -24.18 -7.03 -5.39
C ASP A 25 -24.20 -5.63 -6.01
N VAL A 26 -23.05 -4.94 -6.05
CA VAL A 26 -22.97 -3.61 -6.64
C VAL A 26 -23.09 -3.68 -8.16
N GLU A 27 -23.99 -2.86 -8.70
CA GLU A 27 -24.23 -2.69 -10.12
C GLU A 27 -24.01 -1.23 -10.55
N LEU A 28 -23.49 -1.04 -11.76
CA LEU A 28 -23.40 0.29 -12.35
C LEU A 28 -24.75 0.69 -12.96
N GLY A 29 -25.27 1.85 -12.54
CA GLY A 29 -26.45 2.44 -13.16
C GLY A 29 -26.21 2.77 -14.63
N GLN A 30 -27.29 2.77 -15.43
CA GLN A 30 -27.22 3.01 -16.88
C GLN A 30 -26.53 4.34 -17.26
N ALA A 31 -26.67 5.37 -16.43
CA ALA A 31 -26.01 6.66 -16.62
C ALA A 31 -24.47 6.53 -16.63
N TYR A 32 -23.90 5.75 -15.70
CA TYR A 32 -22.46 5.51 -15.66
C TYR A 32 -21.98 4.65 -16.81
N LYS A 33 -22.76 3.64 -17.24
CA LYS A 33 -22.43 2.84 -18.42
C LYS A 33 -22.35 3.69 -19.68
N ALA A 34 -23.34 4.57 -19.88
CA ALA A 34 -23.34 5.53 -20.97
C ALA A 34 -22.18 6.52 -20.87
N PHE A 35 -21.86 7.01 -19.67
CA PHE A 35 -20.70 7.87 -19.42
C PHE A 35 -19.40 7.19 -19.87
N ILE A 36 -19.14 5.97 -19.42
CA ILE A 36 -17.94 5.19 -19.78
C ILE A 36 -17.87 5.00 -21.30
N ALA A 37 -18.98 4.62 -21.94
CA ALA A 37 -19.04 4.45 -23.39
C ALA A 37 -18.69 5.74 -24.15
N ASN A 38 -19.27 6.88 -23.74
CA ASN A 38 -18.98 8.17 -24.34
C ASN A 38 -17.52 8.58 -24.13
N SER A 39 -16.96 8.38 -22.93
CA SER A 39 -15.55 8.67 -22.65
C SER A 39 -14.61 7.84 -23.52
N VAL A 40 -14.91 6.55 -23.73
CA VAL A 40 -14.13 5.71 -24.64
C VAL A 40 -14.24 6.21 -26.08
N GLU A 41 -15.44 6.50 -26.56
CA GLU A 41 -15.68 6.96 -27.94
C GLU A 41 -14.97 8.28 -28.24
N GLU A 42 -14.93 9.20 -27.27
CA GLU A 42 -14.27 10.50 -27.39
C GLU A 42 -12.76 10.36 -27.67
N VAL A 43 -12.06 9.48 -26.95
CA VAL A 43 -10.60 9.33 -27.06
C VAL A 43 -10.16 8.23 -28.03
N LEU A 44 -11.08 7.36 -28.47
CA LEU A 44 -10.76 6.25 -29.37
C LEU A 44 -10.00 6.65 -30.65
N PRO A 45 -10.27 7.80 -31.31
CA PRO A 45 -9.52 8.23 -32.48
C PRO A 45 -8.00 8.37 -32.25
N LEU A 46 -7.56 8.63 -31.01
CA LEU A 46 -6.13 8.72 -30.67
C LEU A 46 -5.39 7.40 -30.85
N ARG A 47 -6.10 6.27 -30.89
CA ARG A 47 -5.50 4.97 -31.17
C ARG A 47 -4.80 4.91 -32.54
N GLU A 48 -5.33 5.60 -33.54
CA GLU A 48 -4.82 5.52 -34.91
C GLU A 48 -3.40 6.11 -35.07
N VAL A 49 -2.98 6.97 -34.13
CA VAL A 49 -1.62 7.53 -34.10
C VAL A 49 -0.68 6.80 -33.15
N ALA A 50 -1.17 5.80 -32.40
CA ALA A 50 -0.36 5.06 -31.45
C ALA A 50 0.53 4.01 -32.14
N ARG A 51 1.76 3.86 -31.66
CA ARG A 51 2.70 2.84 -32.15
C ARG A 51 2.24 1.42 -31.83
N ASP A 52 1.63 1.22 -30.67
CA ASP A 52 1.07 -0.05 -30.22
C ASP A 52 -0.42 0.17 -29.94
N GLN A 53 -1.28 -0.35 -30.83
CA GLN A 53 -2.72 -0.16 -30.74
C GLN A 53 -3.36 -0.93 -29.57
N GLU A 54 -2.75 -2.02 -29.10
CA GLU A 54 -3.26 -2.77 -27.95
C GLU A 54 -3.01 -1.99 -26.66
N VAL A 55 -1.81 -1.44 -26.51
CA VAL A 55 -1.48 -0.54 -25.39
C VAL A 55 -2.36 0.70 -25.43
N ALA A 56 -2.62 1.26 -26.61
CA ALA A 56 -3.54 2.38 -26.74
C ALA A 56 -4.98 2.03 -26.31
N ASN A 57 -5.50 0.85 -26.68
CA ASN A 57 -6.82 0.40 -26.18
C ASN A 57 -6.81 0.30 -24.64
N LEU A 58 -5.74 -0.23 -24.05
CA LEU A 58 -5.58 -0.34 -22.59
C LEU A 58 -5.64 1.05 -21.92
N GLU A 59 -4.84 2.00 -22.39
CA GLU A 59 -4.80 3.34 -21.82
C GLU A 59 -6.11 4.10 -22.05
N ILE A 60 -6.74 3.99 -23.21
CA ILE A 60 -8.07 4.58 -23.48
C ILE A 60 -9.12 4.08 -22.47
N ALA A 61 -9.16 2.77 -22.21
CA ALA A 61 -10.08 2.21 -21.23
C ALA A 61 -9.74 2.63 -19.79
N CYS A 62 -8.46 2.79 -19.46
CA CYS A 62 -8.03 3.30 -18.16
C CYS A 62 -8.38 4.78 -17.98
N ASP A 63 -8.23 5.61 -19.01
CA ASP A 63 -8.62 7.02 -19.00
C ASP A 63 -10.13 7.18 -18.75
N ALA A 64 -10.95 6.36 -19.43
CA ALA A 64 -12.39 6.30 -19.16
C ALA A 64 -12.70 5.91 -17.70
N ALA A 65 -11.92 5.00 -17.12
CA ALA A 65 -12.06 4.62 -15.71
C ALA A 65 -11.65 5.73 -14.73
N VAL A 66 -10.62 6.53 -15.07
CA VAL A 66 -10.21 7.70 -14.28
C VAL A 66 -11.31 8.76 -14.32
N ALA A 67 -11.82 9.10 -15.51
CA ALA A 67 -12.92 10.04 -15.65
C ALA A 67 -14.16 9.59 -14.86
N PHE A 68 -14.50 8.30 -14.94
CA PHE A 68 -15.60 7.71 -14.18
C PHE A 68 -15.39 7.87 -12.65
N VAL A 69 -14.21 7.52 -12.13
CA VAL A 69 -13.99 7.52 -10.68
C VAL A 69 -13.95 8.94 -10.11
N GLU A 70 -13.50 9.93 -10.88
CA GLU A 70 -13.54 11.34 -10.49
C GLU A 70 -14.97 11.86 -10.38
N ASP A 71 -15.83 11.55 -11.36
CA ASP A 71 -17.27 11.87 -11.31
C ASP A 71 -17.97 11.14 -10.16
N TYR A 72 -17.73 9.82 -10.02
CA TYR A 72 -18.27 9.01 -8.93
C TYR A 72 -17.88 9.57 -7.55
N ASN A 73 -16.63 9.97 -7.37
CA ASN A 73 -16.13 10.56 -6.11
C ASN A 73 -16.76 11.92 -5.79
N THR A 74 -17.17 12.67 -6.83
CA THR A 74 -17.89 13.93 -6.67
C THR A 74 -19.32 13.67 -6.18
N MET A 75 -19.98 12.64 -6.70
CA MET A 75 -21.33 12.24 -6.30
C MET A 75 -21.38 11.50 -4.94
N ASN A 76 -20.26 10.89 -4.52
CA ASN A 76 -20.17 10.06 -3.30
C ASN A 76 -19.04 10.54 -2.37
N PRO A 77 -19.14 11.75 -1.79
CA PRO A 77 -18.04 12.36 -1.05
C PRO A 77 -17.60 11.59 0.21
N GLU A 78 -18.52 10.82 0.81
CA GLU A 78 -18.25 10.02 2.02
C GLU A 78 -17.59 8.67 1.73
N ASN A 79 -17.59 8.21 0.47
CA ASN A 79 -17.06 6.90 0.08
C ASN A 79 -16.15 6.97 -1.17
N LYS A 80 -15.18 7.89 -1.11
CA LYS A 80 -14.28 8.14 -2.23
C LYS A 80 -13.33 6.98 -2.48
N PHE A 81 -13.14 6.64 -3.75
CA PHE A 81 -12.02 5.83 -4.19
C PHE A 81 -10.74 6.66 -4.22
N ASN A 82 -9.62 6.04 -3.83
CA ASN A 82 -8.32 6.57 -4.20
C ASN A 82 -8.11 6.37 -5.70
N VAL A 83 -8.04 7.45 -6.47
CA VAL A 83 -7.97 7.43 -7.95
C VAL A 83 -6.79 6.58 -8.45
N ARG A 84 -5.62 6.71 -7.83
CA ARG A 84 -4.43 5.94 -8.22
C ARG A 84 -4.60 4.45 -7.98
N TRP A 85 -5.13 4.07 -6.81
CA TRP A 85 -5.45 2.67 -6.52
C TRP A 85 -6.48 2.13 -7.52
N PHE A 86 -7.53 2.91 -7.82
CA PHE A 86 -8.56 2.51 -8.78
C PHE A 86 -7.97 2.25 -10.17
N TYR A 87 -7.17 3.18 -10.70
CA TYR A 87 -6.47 3.04 -11.97
C TYR A 87 -5.63 1.76 -12.01
N LEU A 88 -4.80 1.50 -10.99
CA LEU A 88 -3.92 0.32 -10.98
C LEU A 88 -4.70 -1.00 -11.02
N ASN A 89 -5.81 -1.09 -10.30
CA ASN A 89 -6.63 -2.31 -10.30
C ASN A 89 -7.37 -2.48 -11.64
N VAL A 90 -7.91 -1.41 -12.22
CA VAL A 90 -8.56 -1.46 -13.53
C VAL A 90 -7.55 -1.84 -14.62
N GLN A 91 -6.36 -1.23 -14.63
CA GLN A 91 -5.30 -1.53 -15.57
C GLN A 91 -4.86 -3.00 -15.47
N ALA A 92 -4.69 -3.53 -14.25
CA ALA A 92 -4.32 -4.92 -14.03
C ALA A 92 -5.37 -5.89 -14.62
N LEU A 93 -6.67 -5.62 -14.41
CA LEU A 93 -7.74 -6.44 -14.97
C LEU A 93 -7.81 -6.34 -16.50
N LEU A 94 -7.74 -5.13 -17.05
CA LEU A 94 -7.77 -4.89 -18.49
C LEU A 94 -6.55 -5.49 -19.20
N THR A 95 -5.39 -5.55 -18.57
CA THR A 95 -4.19 -6.16 -19.15
C THR A 95 -4.42 -7.64 -19.48
N ILE A 96 -5.20 -8.36 -18.67
CA ILE A 96 -5.55 -9.76 -18.91
C ILE A 96 -6.34 -9.91 -20.22
N ASP A 97 -7.33 -9.05 -20.43
CA ASP A 97 -8.24 -9.14 -21.58
C ASP A 97 -7.65 -8.50 -22.86
N LEU A 98 -6.90 -7.39 -22.73
CA LEU A 98 -6.42 -6.59 -23.86
C LEU A 98 -5.00 -6.90 -24.31
N LYS A 99 -4.14 -7.40 -23.42
CA LYS A 99 -2.73 -7.68 -23.73
C LYS A 99 -2.20 -8.91 -22.96
N PRO A 100 -2.82 -10.08 -23.14
CA PRO A 100 -2.44 -11.30 -22.43
C PRO A 100 -0.98 -11.71 -22.66
N ALA A 101 -0.38 -11.32 -23.79
CA ALA A 101 1.03 -11.58 -24.08
C ALA A 101 2.00 -11.00 -23.03
N LEU A 102 1.60 -9.96 -22.28
CA LEU A 102 2.40 -9.45 -21.15
C LEU A 102 2.44 -10.42 -19.96
N LEU A 103 1.54 -11.40 -19.93
CA LEU A 103 1.42 -12.41 -18.88
C LEU A 103 2.07 -13.75 -19.26
N ASP A 104 2.40 -13.93 -20.53
CA ASP A 104 2.97 -15.18 -21.06
C ASP A 104 4.45 -15.37 -20.69
N GLU A 105 5.15 -14.32 -20.26
CA GLU A 105 6.53 -14.45 -19.81
C GLU A 105 6.61 -15.29 -18.52
N PRO A 106 7.51 -16.30 -18.46
CA PRO A 106 7.67 -17.12 -17.27
C PRO A 106 8.11 -16.24 -16.10
N VAL A 107 7.19 -15.95 -15.18
CA VAL A 107 7.49 -15.19 -13.96
C VAL A 107 8.40 -16.04 -13.10
N THR A 108 9.67 -15.64 -13.02
CA THR A 108 10.61 -16.22 -12.05
C THR A 108 10.11 -15.82 -10.67
N ARG A 109 9.44 -16.75 -9.98
CA ARG A 109 8.98 -16.50 -8.62
C ARG A 109 10.19 -16.14 -7.76
N LEU A 110 10.04 -15.09 -6.95
CA LEU A 110 11.01 -14.81 -5.89
C LEU A 110 11.16 -16.10 -5.08
N LYS A 111 12.39 -16.58 -4.92
CA LYS A 111 12.66 -17.69 -4.00
C LYS A 111 12.09 -17.26 -2.66
N SER A 112 11.19 -18.07 -2.11
CA SER A 112 10.83 -17.94 -0.71
C SER A 112 12.13 -17.88 0.07
N PRO A 113 12.31 -16.94 1.02
CA PRO A 113 13.44 -17.03 1.92
C PRO A 113 13.44 -18.45 2.46
N ASP A 114 14.56 -19.15 2.30
CA ASP A 114 14.75 -20.49 2.84
C ASP A 114 14.42 -20.36 4.32
N VAL A 115 13.20 -20.77 4.70
CA VAL A 115 12.85 -20.96 6.09
C VAL A 115 13.68 -22.18 6.42
N ASP A 116 14.73 -21.99 7.21
CA ASP A 116 15.52 -23.10 7.73
C ASP A 116 14.52 -24.10 8.36
N GLU A 117 14.15 -25.15 7.62
CA GLU A 117 13.22 -26.21 8.01
C GLU A 117 13.82 -27.12 9.11
N ASP A 118 14.94 -26.70 9.71
CA ASP A 118 15.66 -27.43 10.76
C ASP A 118 15.20 -27.00 12.17
N ALA A 119 13.89 -27.02 12.46
CA ALA A 119 13.41 -26.86 13.84
C ALA A 119 11.97 -27.32 14.11
N GLU A 120 11.51 -28.47 13.62
CA GLU A 120 10.39 -29.17 14.28
C GLU A 120 10.70 -30.66 14.46
N GLU A 121 11.58 -30.92 15.43
CA GLU A 121 11.67 -32.21 16.11
C GLU A 121 10.54 -32.29 17.14
N ASN A 122 9.66 -33.29 16.96
CA ASN A 122 8.75 -33.85 17.96
C ASN A 122 7.76 -32.89 18.65
N THR A 123 6.57 -32.74 18.08
CA THR A 123 5.37 -32.59 18.91
C THR A 123 4.57 -33.88 18.83
N ASP A 124 4.60 -34.62 19.94
CA ASP A 124 3.89 -35.86 20.22
C ASP A 124 2.42 -35.81 19.79
N GLU A 125 1.96 -36.91 19.20
CA GLU A 125 0.56 -37.22 18.95
C GLU A 125 -0.21 -37.27 20.28
N GLN A 126 -0.86 -36.16 20.68
CA GLN A 126 -1.93 -36.21 21.67
C GLN A 126 -3.29 -36.26 20.96
N GLU A 127 -3.74 -37.50 20.79
CA GLU A 127 -5.10 -37.90 20.49
C GLU A 127 -6.09 -37.21 21.46
N SER A 128 -6.87 -36.26 20.95
CA SER A 128 -7.95 -35.62 21.72
C SER A 128 -9.28 -36.30 21.39
N PRO A 129 -10.06 -36.73 22.40
CA PRO A 129 -11.36 -37.36 22.17
C PRO A 129 -12.40 -36.32 21.76
N ALA A 130 -13.38 -36.77 20.98
CA ALA A 130 -14.52 -35.99 20.53
C ALA A 130 -15.29 -35.35 21.71
N ILE A 131 -15.41 -34.02 21.70
CA ILE A 131 -16.28 -33.28 22.61
C ILE A 131 -17.41 -32.65 21.79
N ASP A 132 -18.61 -33.08 22.14
CA ASP A 132 -19.90 -32.63 21.66
C ASP A 132 -20.14 -31.16 22.07
N HIS A 133 -20.53 -30.31 21.11
CA HIS A 133 -20.75 -28.88 21.33
C HIS A 133 -22.25 -28.57 21.42
N THR A 134 -22.74 -28.38 22.64
CA THR A 134 -23.99 -27.63 22.93
C THR A 134 -23.60 -26.23 23.46
N PRO A 135 -24.27 -25.13 23.04
CA PRO A 135 -23.84 -23.78 23.41
C PRO A 135 -24.56 -23.31 24.68
N VAL A 136 -23.79 -22.81 25.67
CA VAL A 136 -24.33 -22.00 26.78
C VAL A 136 -23.45 -20.77 26.99
N ALA A 137 -24.15 -19.66 27.17
CA ALA A 137 -23.65 -18.31 27.23
C ALA A 137 -22.94 -17.91 28.53
N SER A 138 -22.22 -16.79 28.41
CA SER A 138 -22.03 -15.72 29.40
C SER A 138 -20.75 -15.67 30.24
N ASN A 139 -20.10 -14.51 30.06
CA ASN A 139 -19.45 -13.66 31.05
C ASN A 139 -18.23 -14.17 31.83
N THR A 140 -17.08 -13.52 31.63
CA THR A 140 -16.59 -12.41 32.49
C THR A 140 -15.17 -12.00 32.09
N ARG A 141 -14.96 -10.71 31.85
CA ARG A 141 -13.69 -10.10 31.46
C ARG A 141 -12.99 -9.58 32.71
N ALA A 142 -11.98 -10.30 33.19
CA ALA A 142 -11.15 -9.90 34.32
C ALA A 142 -9.72 -9.52 33.86
N SER A 143 -9.29 -8.37 34.35
CA SER A 143 -8.08 -7.62 34.01
C SER A 143 -6.78 -8.34 34.42
N LYS A 144 -5.78 -8.40 33.52
CA LYS A 144 -4.44 -8.94 33.84
C LYS A 144 -3.32 -7.94 33.56
N LYS A 145 -3.01 -7.19 34.62
CA LYS A 145 -1.68 -6.81 35.18
C LYS A 145 -0.45 -6.85 34.24
N ARG A 146 0.10 -5.65 33.97
CA ARG A 146 1.41 -5.40 33.34
C ARG A 146 2.55 -5.82 34.29
N LYS A 147 3.65 -6.34 33.74
CA LYS A 147 4.93 -6.56 34.44
C LYS A 147 6.05 -5.99 33.56
N ALA A 148 6.83 -5.07 34.14
CA ALA A 148 8.05 -4.51 33.57
C ALA A 148 9.26 -5.46 33.78
N PRO A 149 10.37 -5.22 33.07
CA PRO A 149 11.63 -5.14 33.79
C PRO A 149 12.54 -3.98 33.33
N ALA A 150 13.49 -3.67 34.22
CA ALA A 150 14.40 -2.53 34.23
C ALA A 150 15.78 -2.82 33.57
N ALA A 151 16.56 -1.75 33.42
CA ALA A 151 17.95 -1.61 32.94
C ALA A 151 18.98 -2.45 33.76
N THR A 152 20.27 -2.65 33.42
CA THR A 152 21.35 -1.81 32.82
C THR A 152 22.59 -2.76 32.52
N PRO A 153 23.88 -2.34 32.41
CA PRO A 153 24.69 -1.71 31.31
C PRO A 153 25.92 -2.52 30.78
N ALA A 154 26.54 -1.98 29.70
CA ALA A 154 27.97 -1.85 29.30
C ALA A 154 28.99 -3.04 29.28
N SER A 155 29.67 -3.25 28.15
CA SER A 155 31.06 -2.76 27.87
C SER A 155 31.72 -3.45 26.66
N ASP A 156 32.68 -2.73 26.07
CA ASP A 156 33.43 -2.93 24.83
C ASP A 156 34.32 -4.17 24.72
N VAL A 157 34.48 -4.71 23.49
CA VAL A 157 35.75 -5.24 22.96
C VAL A 157 35.78 -5.09 21.42
N GLU A 158 36.82 -4.42 20.92
CA GLU A 158 37.23 -4.33 19.51
C GLU A 158 37.64 -5.70 18.95
N SER A 159 37.28 -6.01 17.70
CA SER A 159 38.13 -6.87 16.88
C SER A 159 37.87 -6.66 15.38
N ASP A 160 38.94 -6.24 14.72
CA ASP A 160 39.15 -6.05 13.30
C ASP A 160 39.07 -7.39 12.54
N ASN A 161 38.28 -7.47 11.47
CA ASN A 161 38.56 -8.38 10.35
C ASN A 161 37.75 -8.05 9.09
N GLY A 162 38.44 -7.83 7.98
CA GLY A 162 37.87 -7.60 6.66
C GLY A 162 37.24 -8.85 6.06
N GLY A 163 36.01 -8.72 5.57
CA GLY A 163 35.32 -9.79 4.84
C GLY A 163 33.96 -9.32 4.30
N SER A 164 33.85 -9.32 2.97
CA SER A 164 32.64 -9.24 2.14
C SER A 164 31.41 -8.53 2.71
N SER A 165 31.13 -7.35 2.15
CA SER A 165 30.00 -6.44 2.43
C SER A 165 28.61 -7.11 2.34
N LYS A 166 28.26 -7.91 3.35
CA LYS A 166 26.88 -8.28 3.63
C LYS A 166 26.15 -6.98 3.97
N LYS A 167 25.21 -6.56 3.12
CA LYS A 167 24.31 -5.43 3.40
C LYS A 167 23.63 -5.71 4.74
N LYS A 168 24.08 -5.04 5.82
CA LYS A 168 23.41 -5.08 7.13
C LYS A 168 21.95 -4.71 6.88
N VAL A 169 21.05 -5.66 7.11
CA VAL A 169 19.62 -5.37 7.21
C VAL A 169 19.48 -4.54 8.47
N VAL A 170 19.48 -3.22 8.31
CA VAL A 170 19.28 -2.27 9.40
C VAL A 170 17.87 -2.52 9.92
N ARG A 171 17.75 -3.20 11.07
CA ARG A 171 16.49 -3.23 11.83
C ARG A 171 16.02 -1.80 11.94
N TRP A 172 14.78 -1.56 11.55
CA TRP A 172 14.14 -0.25 11.48
C TRP A 172 14.33 0.47 12.81
N ALA A 173 15.36 1.32 12.90
CA ALA A 173 15.74 1.93 14.16
C ALA A 173 14.59 2.83 14.62
N ARG A 174 14.19 2.71 15.89
CA ARG A 174 13.19 3.60 16.47
C ARG A 174 13.69 5.05 16.37
N TRP A 175 12.79 6.00 16.14
CA TRP A 175 13.14 7.42 16.19
C TRP A 175 13.44 7.80 17.63
N THR A 176 14.64 8.30 17.88
CA THR A 176 15.04 8.90 19.15
C THR A 176 14.57 10.35 19.22
N ASP A 177 14.43 10.89 20.44
CA ASP A 177 13.99 12.28 20.63
C ASP A 177 15.03 13.25 20.03
N GLU A 178 16.32 12.94 20.12
CA GLU A 178 17.41 13.72 19.54
C GLU A 178 17.40 13.70 17.99
N GLU A 179 16.98 12.59 17.38
CA GLU A 179 16.75 12.54 15.94
C GLU A 179 15.55 13.39 15.52
N ILE A 180 14.49 13.42 16.35
CA ILE A 180 13.29 14.21 16.09
C ILE A 180 13.60 15.71 16.18
N GLU A 181 14.31 16.14 17.22
CA GLU A 181 14.77 17.53 17.37
C GLU A 181 15.62 17.97 16.18
N ARG A 182 16.58 17.14 15.74
CA ARG A 182 17.39 17.40 14.54
C ARG A 182 16.55 17.51 13.28
N LEU A 183 15.54 16.64 13.10
CA LEU A 183 14.62 16.71 11.97
C LEU A 183 13.83 18.03 11.98
N ILE A 184 13.31 18.44 13.14
CA ILE A 184 12.57 19.70 13.31
C ILE A 184 13.46 20.88 12.94
N GLY A 185 14.67 20.97 13.50
CA GLY A 185 15.61 22.05 13.20
C GLY A 185 15.94 22.15 11.71
N MET A 186 16.22 21.02 11.04
CA MET A 186 16.48 21.01 9.60
C MET A 186 15.27 21.46 8.77
N ARG A 187 14.04 21.10 9.18
CA ARG A 187 12.81 21.55 8.53
C ARG A 187 12.57 23.04 8.68
N LEU A 188 12.77 23.58 9.88
CA LEU A 188 12.65 25.01 10.15
C LEU A 188 13.69 25.83 9.38
N ASN A 189 14.87 25.25 9.14
CA ASN A 189 15.92 25.81 8.27
C ASN A 189 15.62 25.66 6.76
N GLY A 190 14.45 25.17 6.37
CA GLY A 190 14.03 25.06 4.98
C GLY A 190 14.61 23.88 4.20
N MET A 191 15.22 22.89 4.86
CA MET A 191 15.75 21.72 4.16
C MET A 191 14.62 20.83 3.62
N SER A 192 14.84 20.28 2.42
CA SER A 192 13.93 19.32 1.82
C SER A 192 14.00 17.95 2.51
N ASN A 193 12.90 17.20 2.51
CA ASN A 193 12.84 15.85 3.08
C ASN A 193 13.93 14.91 2.52
N ILE A 194 14.31 15.08 1.25
CA ILE A 194 15.37 14.31 0.61
C ILE A 194 16.74 14.62 1.24
N ALA A 195 17.03 15.90 1.49
CA ALA A 195 18.28 16.31 2.13
C ALA A 195 18.35 15.84 3.59
N ILE A 196 17.23 15.93 4.31
CA ILE A 196 17.11 15.45 5.70
C ILE A 196 17.30 13.94 5.78
N ALA A 197 16.68 13.18 4.87
CA ALA A 197 16.84 11.73 4.79
C ALA A 197 18.31 11.32 4.63
N LYS A 198 19.04 12.01 3.74
CA LYS A 198 20.48 11.80 3.57
C LYS A 198 21.26 12.15 4.83
N ALA A 199 20.95 13.26 5.49
CA ALA A 199 21.64 13.73 6.70
C ALA A 199 21.44 12.79 7.90
N LEU A 200 20.24 12.21 8.05
CA LEU A 200 19.89 11.31 9.15
C LEU A 200 20.17 9.84 8.86
N GLY A 201 20.57 9.48 7.63
CA GLY A 201 20.71 8.09 7.21
C GLY A 201 19.38 7.32 7.24
N ARG A 202 18.26 8.02 7.01
CA ARG A 202 16.90 7.46 7.01
C ARG A 202 16.32 7.45 5.59
N SER A 203 15.29 6.65 5.36
CA SER A 203 14.57 6.69 4.08
C SER A 203 13.72 7.97 3.97
N TYR A 204 13.56 8.48 2.74
CA TYR A 204 12.69 9.63 2.46
C TYR A 204 11.30 9.46 3.06
N HIS A 205 10.68 8.30 2.84
CA HIS A 205 9.34 8.00 3.33
C HIS A 205 9.29 8.01 4.86
N SER A 206 10.32 7.47 5.54
CA SER A 206 10.36 7.50 7.01
C SER A 206 10.40 8.92 7.57
N VAL A 207 11.16 9.83 6.92
CA VAL A 207 11.21 11.26 7.29
C VAL A 207 9.85 11.93 7.04
N GLU A 208 9.24 11.68 5.89
CA GLU A 208 7.94 12.25 5.52
C GLU A 208 6.82 11.82 6.49
N THR A 209 6.71 10.52 6.75
CA THR A 209 5.74 9.96 7.72
C THR A 209 6.00 10.50 9.12
N LYS A 210 7.28 10.57 9.55
CA LYS A 210 7.62 11.05 10.89
C LYS A 210 7.30 12.54 11.05
N TRP A 211 7.58 13.36 10.05
CA TRP A 211 7.23 14.78 10.05
C TRP A 211 5.72 14.99 10.21
N SER A 212 4.91 14.25 9.45
CA SER A 212 3.46 14.29 9.60
C SER A 212 3.01 13.95 11.02
N TYR A 213 3.63 12.96 11.67
CA TYR A 213 3.31 12.64 13.06
C TYR A 213 3.68 13.77 14.04
N ILE A 214 4.88 14.33 13.90
CA ILE A 214 5.41 15.41 14.73
C ILE A 214 4.47 16.63 14.70
N THR A 215 3.95 17.01 13.53
CA THR A 215 3.04 18.17 13.41
C THR A 215 1.67 17.95 14.06
N HIS A 216 1.31 16.73 14.43
CA HIS A 216 0.06 16.41 15.12
C HIS A 216 0.24 16.13 16.61
N GLU A 217 1.46 15.80 17.05
CA GLU A 217 1.77 15.50 18.44
C GLU A 217 2.01 16.79 19.26
N GLU A 218 1.19 17.00 20.29
CA GLU A 218 1.15 18.25 21.08
C GLU A 218 2.49 18.59 21.75
N ARG A 219 3.24 17.57 22.18
CA ARG A 219 4.60 17.70 22.72
C ARG A 219 5.52 18.45 21.75
N TRP A 220 5.51 18.08 20.47
CA TRP A 220 6.43 18.65 19.49
C TRP A 220 5.92 19.95 18.87
N LYS A 221 4.60 20.16 18.85
CA LYS A 221 4.05 21.48 18.49
C LYS A 221 4.60 22.58 19.38
N SER A 222 4.56 22.37 20.69
CA SER A 222 5.08 23.34 21.67
C SER A 222 6.56 23.63 21.44
N TYR A 223 7.35 22.60 21.13
CA TYR A 223 8.77 22.74 20.80
C TYR A 223 9.00 23.51 19.49
N ILE A 224 8.22 23.23 18.43
CA ILE A 224 8.30 23.95 17.15
C ILE A 224 7.99 25.44 17.34
N ASP A 225 6.93 25.75 18.10
CA ASP A 225 6.51 27.12 18.39
C ASP A 225 7.58 27.88 19.19
N GLU A 226 8.28 27.20 20.11
CA GLU A 226 9.40 27.79 20.86
C GLU A 226 10.61 28.09 19.95
N GLN A 227 10.93 27.21 19.00
CA GLN A 227 12.05 27.40 18.06
C GLN A 227 11.79 28.47 16.99
N GLN A 228 10.54 28.90 16.79
CA GLN A 228 10.17 29.94 15.83
C GLN A 228 10.10 31.36 16.44
N ARG A 229 10.24 31.49 17.77
CA ARG A 229 10.29 32.78 18.47
C ARG A 229 11.69 33.39 18.45
#